data_AF-A0A920U7P4-F1
#
_entry.id   AF-A0A920U7P4-F1
#
_cell.length_a   1.000
_cell.length_b   1.000
_cell.length_c   1.000
_cell.angle_alpha   90.00
_cell.angle_beta   90.00
_cell.angle_gamma   90.00
#
_symmetry.space_group_name_H-M   'P 1'
#
loop_
_entity.id
_entity.type
_entity.pdbx_description
1 polymer ?
#
loop_
_entity_poly.entity_id
_entity_poly.type
_entity_poly.pdbx_seq_one_letter_code
_entity_poly.pdbx_strand_id
1 'polypeptide(L)'
;MFDHDTDGWMDLFVANDTEPDRLYHNQRNGTFEDIGVVAGVAFSETGIARAGMGVDAADYDGSGRPSLMIGHFSNEMIALYHNEGNSLFIDEAPRSTIGRSSLLTLAFGCFFFDYDLDGQLDIFVTNGHVADDVERVQSRVTYAQPPHLFRNRGNGNFEEFTPAPGGALASPVVGRGTAYGDLDNDGDLDIVVTTNNGLAQVIRNDVPRTGNALRVQLRGTNSNRDGIGARVEVELADGSTIWRLVKTGSSYASQSERPITFGLAKTVTVNSLRVIWPSGQTDVVYGVVGNQSILVQENDGIVAATPIGYTQ
;
A
#
# COMPACT_ATOMS: atom_id res chain seq x y z
N MET A 1 -2.94 5.49 -8.52
CA MET A 1 -3.98 5.05 -9.49
C MET A 1 -4.68 3.82 -8.94
N PHE A 2 -6.00 3.77 -8.96
CA PHE A 2 -6.84 2.69 -8.40
C PHE A 2 -8.22 2.68 -9.09
N ASP A 3 -9.00 1.61 -8.97
CA ASP A 3 -10.37 1.51 -9.50
C ASP A 3 -11.34 1.66 -8.31
N HIS A 4 -11.81 2.88 -8.08
CA HIS A 4 -12.43 3.27 -6.80
C HIS A 4 -13.84 2.71 -6.62
N ASP A 5 -14.56 2.51 -7.73
CA ASP A 5 -15.94 2.02 -7.79
C ASP A 5 -16.04 0.62 -8.40
N THR A 6 -14.91 -0.04 -8.66
CA THR A 6 -14.80 -1.43 -9.14
C THR A 6 -15.45 -1.64 -10.51
N ASP A 7 -15.39 -0.62 -11.34
CA ASP A 7 -16.11 -0.54 -12.60
C ASP A 7 -15.30 -1.05 -13.81
N GLY A 8 -14.04 -1.45 -13.54
CA GLY A 8 -13.05 -1.95 -14.49
C GLY A 8 -12.16 -0.86 -15.10
N TRP A 9 -12.35 0.41 -14.73
CA TRP A 9 -11.60 1.54 -15.26
C TRP A 9 -10.79 2.21 -14.15
N MET A 10 -9.55 2.55 -14.48
CA MET A 10 -8.64 3.16 -13.52
C MET A 10 -8.97 4.64 -13.32
N ASP A 11 -9.12 5.04 -12.06
CA ASP A 11 -9.25 6.40 -11.57
C ASP A 11 -7.91 6.95 -11.03
N LEU A 12 -7.85 8.27 -10.87
CA LEU A 12 -6.66 8.96 -10.40
C LEU A 12 -6.97 9.71 -9.10
N PHE A 13 -6.19 9.42 -8.07
CA PHE A 13 -6.16 10.24 -6.86
C PHE A 13 -4.89 11.09 -6.88
N VAL A 14 -5.02 12.36 -6.50
CA VAL A 14 -3.89 13.30 -6.35
C VAL A 14 -3.97 13.93 -4.96
N ALA A 15 -2.98 13.61 -4.13
CA ALA A 15 -2.73 14.29 -2.87
C ALA A 15 -2.06 15.65 -3.16
N ASN A 16 -2.61 16.72 -2.60
CA ASN A 16 -2.11 18.08 -2.83
C ASN A 16 -1.62 18.71 -1.52
N ASP A 17 -0.47 19.39 -1.60
CA ASP A 17 0.09 20.10 -0.46
C ASP A 17 -0.65 21.44 -0.27
N THR A 18 -1.41 21.57 0.83
CA THR A 18 -2.17 22.76 1.24
C THR A 18 -3.35 23.16 0.34
N GLU A 19 -3.69 22.30 -0.63
CA GLU A 19 -4.86 22.45 -1.50
C GLU A 19 -5.78 21.24 -1.37
N PRO A 20 -7.05 21.33 -1.78
CA PRO A 20 -7.95 20.18 -1.70
C PRO A 20 -7.44 19.03 -2.57
N ASP A 21 -7.44 17.81 -2.00
CA ASP A 21 -7.13 16.60 -2.75
C ASP A 21 -8.15 16.36 -3.87
N ARG A 22 -7.72 15.66 -4.92
CA ARG A 22 -8.54 15.41 -6.10
C ARG A 22 -8.72 13.91 -6.29
N LEU A 23 -9.97 13.50 -6.51
CA LEU A 23 -10.31 12.18 -7.00
C LEU A 23 -10.95 12.34 -8.37
N TYR A 24 -10.20 11.96 -9.40
CA TYR A 24 -10.61 12.02 -10.79
C TYR A 24 -11.22 10.68 -11.20
N HIS A 25 -12.54 10.64 -11.31
CA HIS A 25 -13.29 9.50 -11.83
C HIS A 25 -13.17 9.40 -13.34
N ASN A 26 -12.89 8.20 -13.85
CA ASN A 26 -12.74 7.95 -15.28
C ASN A 26 -14.10 7.82 -15.98
N GLN A 27 -14.42 8.78 -16.85
CA GLN A 27 -15.70 8.82 -17.57
C GLN A 27 -15.76 7.86 -18.77
N ARG A 28 -14.75 6.99 -18.94
CA ARG A 28 -14.65 5.95 -19.99
C ARG A 28 -14.69 6.48 -21.44
N ASN A 29 -14.43 7.77 -21.60
CA ASN A 29 -14.43 8.47 -22.88
C ASN A 29 -13.14 9.28 -23.10
N GLY A 30 -12.09 8.97 -22.31
CA GLY A 30 -10.81 9.67 -22.31
C GLY A 30 -10.81 10.96 -21.49
N THR A 31 -11.88 11.25 -20.74
CA THR A 31 -11.95 12.38 -19.81
C THR A 31 -12.12 11.90 -18.37
N PHE A 32 -11.82 12.79 -17.43
CA PHE A 32 -12.00 12.55 -16.01
C PHE A 32 -12.86 13.64 -15.38
N GLU A 33 -13.67 13.27 -14.41
CA GLU A 33 -14.45 14.19 -13.56
C GLU A 33 -13.84 14.24 -12.17
N ASP A 34 -13.60 15.43 -11.64
CA ASP A 34 -13.18 15.57 -10.25
C ASP A 34 -14.38 15.46 -9.30
N ILE A 35 -14.39 14.38 -8.53
CA ILE A 35 -15.41 14.05 -7.54
C ILE A 35 -14.89 14.17 -6.10
N GLY A 36 -13.68 14.70 -5.87
CA GLY A 36 -13.02 14.66 -4.55
C GLY A 36 -13.84 15.25 -3.40
N VAL A 37 -14.59 16.32 -3.65
CA VAL A 37 -15.47 16.94 -2.65
C VAL A 37 -16.67 16.05 -2.33
N VAL A 38 -17.33 15.51 -3.36
CA VAL A 38 -18.53 14.67 -3.19
C VAL A 38 -18.15 13.32 -2.57
N ALA A 39 -16.95 12.82 -2.90
CA ALA A 39 -16.40 11.59 -2.36
C ALA A 39 -15.90 11.70 -0.91
N GLY A 40 -15.78 12.91 -0.37
CA GLY A 40 -15.37 13.15 1.02
C GLY A 40 -13.86 13.08 1.25
N VAL A 41 -13.04 13.12 0.20
CA VAL A 41 -11.58 13.00 0.28
C VAL A 41 -10.84 14.33 0.10
N ALA A 42 -11.49 15.38 -0.41
CA ALA A 42 -10.84 16.65 -0.71
C ALA A 42 -10.43 17.47 0.54
N PHE A 43 -11.07 17.25 1.68
CA PHE A 43 -10.91 18.05 2.90
C PHE A 43 -10.89 17.17 4.15
N SER A 44 -10.43 17.74 5.26
CA SER A 44 -10.64 17.17 6.59
C SER A 44 -12.11 17.11 7.01
N GLU A 45 -12.39 16.38 8.10
CA GLU A 45 -13.71 16.36 8.75
C GLU A 45 -14.20 17.77 9.19
N THR A 46 -13.28 18.73 9.34
CA THR A 46 -13.57 20.13 9.67
C THR A 46 -13.61 21.05 8.44
N GLY A 47 -13.51 20.50 7.22
CA GLY A 47 -13.58 21.25 5.96
C GLY A 47 -12.30 22.02 5.61
N ILE A 48 -11.15 21.58 6.14
CA ILE A 48 -9.85 22.23 5.92
C ILE A 48 -9.01 21.39 4.96
N ALA A 49 -8.39 22.04 3.97
CA ALA A 49 -7.43 21.39 3.09
C ALA A 49 -6.17 21.06 3.90
N ARG A 50 -5.70 19.82 3.80
CA ARG A 50 -4.51 19.34 4.49
C ARG A 50 -3.31 19.42 3.53
N ALA A 51 -2.11 19.25 4.06
CA ALA A 51 -0.90 19.15 3.29
C ALA A 51 -0.65 17.69 2.90
N GLY A 52 -1.21 17.24 1.78
CA GLY A 52 -1.08 15.88 1.25
C GLY A 52 0.25 15.63 0.54
N MET A 53 0.94 14.55 0.92
CA MET A 53 2.21 14.12 0.31
C MET A 53 2.07 12.75 -0.38
N GLY A 54 2.51 11.66 0.26
CA GLY A 54 2.42 10.32 -0.31
C GLY A 54 1.00 9.78 -0.22
N VAL A 55 0.64 8.96 -1.20
CA VAL A 55 -0.66 8.27 -1.23
C VAL A 55 -0.49 6.81 -1.62
N ASP A 56 -1.29 5.94 -1.03
CA ASP A 56 -1.48 4.60 -1.54
C ASP A 56 -2.94 4.13 -1.43
N ALA A 57 -3.32 3.13 -2.23
CA ALA A 57 -4.68 2.59 -2.28
C ALA A 57 -4.71 1.06 -2.18
N ALA A 58 -5.48 0.49 -1.25
CA ALA A 58 -5.64 -0.95 -1.13
C ALA A 58 -6.91 -1.34 -0.36
N ASP A 59 -7.35 -2.59 -0.50
CA ASP A 59 -8.40 -3.18 0.35
C ASP A 59 -7.77 -3.70 1.66
N TYR A 60 -7.51 -2.79 2.60
CA TYR A 60 -6.80 -3.12 3.85
C TYR A 60 -7.68 -3.85 4.86
N ASP A 61 -9.01 -3.75 4.76
CA ASP A 61 -9.96 -4.33 5.71
C ASP A 61 -10.75 -5.51 5.15
N GLY A 62 -10.52 -5.88 3.89
CA GLY A 62 -11.20 -7.00 3.24
C GLY A 62 -12.65 -6.69 2.87
N SER A 63 -13.01 -5.42 2.74
CA SER A 63 -14.34 -4.98 2.32
C SER A 63 -14.65 -5.27 0.85
N GLY A 64 -13.64 -5.65 0.07
CA GLY A 64 -13.72 -5.87 -1.38
C GLY A 64 -13.54 -4.59 -2.20
N ARG A 65 -13.37 -3.43 -1.54
CA ARG A 65 -13.23 -2.11 -2.16
C ARG A 65 -11.90 -1.48 -1.77
N PRO A 66 -11.20 -0.82 -2.71
CA PRO A 66 -9.95 -0.15 -2.37
C PRO A 66 -10.21 1.13 -1.58
N SER A 67 -9.52 1.23 -0.45
CA SER A 67 -9.46 2.36 0.46
C SER A 67 -8.17 3.18 0.22
N LEU A 68 -8.06 4.38 0.80
CA LEU A 68 -6.92 5.29 0.58
C LEU A 68 -6.18 5.57 1.89
N MET A 69 -4.86 5.75 1.79
CA MET A 69 -4.04 6.34 2.84
C MET A 69 -3.29 7.54 2.27
N ILE A 70 -3.23 8.63 3.04
CA ILE A 70 -2.54 9.86 2.65
C ILE A 70 -1.63 10.33 3.79
N GLY A 71 -0.35 10.56 3.48
CA GLY A 71 0.60 11.20 4.38
C GLY A 71 0.35 12.70 4.46
N HIS A 72 0.40 13.26 5.67
CA HIS A 72 0.16 14.68 5.93
C HIS A 72 1.28 15.37 6.72
N PHE A 73 1.16 16.69 6.88
CA PHE A 73 2.09 17.53 7.64
C PHE A 73 1.97 17.31 9.16
N SER A 74 2.99 17.70 9.93
CA SER A 74 2.89 17.63 11.40
C SER A 74 1.73 18.47 11.94
N ASN A 75 1.00 17.90 12.91
CA ASN A 75 -0.30 18.34 13.44
C ASN A 75 -1.50 18.04 12.52
N GLU A 76 -1.28 17.37 11.39
CA GLU A 76 -2.30 16.80 10.53
C GLU A 76 -2.07 15.28 10.51
N MET A 77 -2.98 14.52 11.12
CA MET A 77 -2.87 13.06 11.14
C MET A 77 -2.81 12.51 9.72
N ILE A 78 -2.05 11.43 9.51
CA ILE A 78 -2.22 10.57 8.32
C ILE A 78 -3.71 10.28 8.17
N ALA A 79 -4.28 10.46 6.98
CA ALA A 79 -5.65 10.03 6.74
C ALA A 79 -5.69 8.58 6.31
N LEU A 80 -6.68 7.84 6.83
CA LEU A 80 -6.99 6.47 6.42
C LEU A 80 -8.45 6.43 6.02
N TYR A 81 -8.71 6.58 4.74
CA TYR A 81 -10.04 6.64 4.17
C TYR A 81 -10.57 5.24 3.88
N HIS A 82 -11.57 4.79 4.64
CA HIS A 82 -12.37 3.61 4.30
C HIS A 82 -13.33 3.94 3.15
N ASN A 83 -13.34 3.11 2.11
CA ASN A 83 -14.30 3.21 1.01
C ASN A 83 -15.62 2.54 1.39
N GLU A 84 -16.66 3.33 1.69
CA GLU A 84 -18.01 2.85 2.03
C GLU A 84 -18.81 2.35 0.81
N GLY A 85 -18.26 2.51 -0.39
CA GLY A 85 -18.96 2.29 -1.65
C GLY A 85 -19.78 3.51 -2.07
N ASN A 86 -20.39 3.41 -3.26
CA ASN A 86 -21.09 4.54 -3.90
C ASN A 86 -20.22 5.82 -3.96
N SER A 87 -18.92 5.64 -4.20
CA SER A 87 -17.91 6.69 -4.26
C SER A 87 -17.77 7.54 -2.98
N LEU A 88 -18.20 7.04 -1.81
CA LEU A 88 -18.05 7.72 -0.53
C LEU A 88 -16.89 7.14 0.27
N PHE A 89 -16.07 8.02 0.85
CA PHE A 89 -14.98 7.66 1.74
C PHE A 89 -15.15 8.30 3.13
N ILE A 90 -14.75 7.57 4.17
CA ILE A 90 -14.77 8.02 5.57
C ILE A 90 -13.34 7.97 6.13
N ASP A 91 -12.84 9.08 6.67
CA ASP A 91 -11.54 9.12 7.34
C ASP A 91 -11.63 8.44 8.73
N GLU A 92 -11.03 7.27 8.85
CA GLU A 92 -10.95 6.47 10.08
C GLU A 92 -9.77 6.85 10.99
N ALA A 93 -8.84 7.68 10.49
CA ALA A 93 -7.66 8.07 11.26
C ALA A 93 -7.98 8.72 12.62
N PRO A 94 -8.95 9.64 12.76
CA PRO A 94 -9.24 10.30 14.04
C PRO A 94 -9.60 9.35 15.19
N ARG A 95 -10.09 8.14 14.88
CA ARG A 95 -10.51 7.14 15.87
C ARG A 95 -9.53 5.98 16.01
N SER A 96 -8.51 5.90 15.16
CA SER A 96 -7.58 4.78 15.10
C SER A 96 -6.25 5.07 15.78
N THR A 97 -5.43 4.03 15.94
CA THR A 97 -4.04 4.18 16.39
C THR A 97 -3.21 4.98 15.39
N ILE A 98 -3.49 4.88 14.09
CA ILE A 98 -2.77 5.58 13.03
C ILE A 98 -2.83 7.09 13.24
N GLY A 99 -4.03 7.65 13.48
CA GLY A 99 -4.16 9.08 13.70
C GLY A 99 -3.46 9.54 14.99
N ARG A 100 -3.60 8.77 16.07
CA ARG A 100 -2.93 9.10 17.35
C ARG A 100 -1.41 9.12 17.25
N SER A 101 -0.83 8.12 16.58
CA SER A 101 0.62 7.96 16.47
C SER A 101 1.25 8.94 15.48
N SER A 102 0.53 9.29 14.42
CA SER A 102 1.05 10.16 13.35
C SER A 102 0.85 11.66 13.56
N LEU A 103 0.08 12.07 14.57
CA LEU A 103 -0.28 13.48 14.79
C LEU A 103 0.93 14.43 14.83
N LEU A 104 2.08 14.00 15.33
CA LEU A 104 3.27 14.85 15.48
C LEU A 104 4.38 14.56 14.46
N THR A 105 4.16 13.64 13.53
CA THR A 105 5.11 13.34 12.45
C THR A 105 4.70 14.04 11.17
N LEU A 106 5.67 14.30 10.30
CA LEU A 106 5.46 14.80 8.95
C LEU A 106 5.67 13.60 8.03
N ALA A 107 4.58 13.06 7.50
CA ALA A 107 4.57 11.88 6.64
C ALA A 107 4.85 12.25 5.18
N PHE A 108 5.77 11.53 4.53
CA PHE A 108 6.04 11.63 3.10
C PHE A 108 5.58 10.38 2.38
N GLY A 109 6.51 9.47 2.05
CA GLY A 109 6.18 8.24 1.35
C GLY A 109 5.47 7.24 2.26
N CYS A 110 4.49 6.55 1.70
CA CYS A 110 3.66 5.58 2.42
C CYS A 110 3.18 4.48 1.46
N PHE A 111 2.91 3.28 1.99
CA PHE A 111 2.31 2.19 1.23
C PHE A 111 1.62 1.16 2.11
N PHE A 112 0.70 0.41 1.50
CA PHE A 112 0.18 -0.84 2.05
C PHE A 112 1.02 -2.04 1.58
N PHE A 113 1.31 -2.95 2.49
CA PHE A 113 2.05 -4.20 2.23
C PHE A 113 1.79 -5.21 3.35
N ASP A 114 2.16 -6.46 3.19
CA ASP A 114 1.94 -7.52 4.20
C ASP A 114 3.32 -7.98 4.70
N TYR A 115 3.78 -7.41 5.82
CA TYR A 115 5.19 -7.54 6.23
C TYR A 115 5.47 -8.86 6.95
N ASP A 116 4.46 -9.47 7.56
CA ASP A 116 4.60 -10.74 8.30
C ASP A 116 3.94 -11.94 7.63
N LEU A 117 3.38 -11.70 6.44
CA LEU A 117 2.77 -12.67 5.53
C LEU A 117 1.52 -13.34 6.11
N ASP A 118 0.77 -12.61 6.95
CA ASP A 118 -0.46 -13.08 7.59
C ASP A 118 -1.72 -12.90 6.74
N GLY A 119 -1.60 -12.27 5.57
CA GLY A 119 -2.66 -12.04 4.58
C GLY A 119 -3.33 -10.68 4.70
N GLN A 120 -3.08 -9.95 5.79
CA GLN A 120 -3.63 -8.63 6.06
C GLN A 120 -2.62 -7.56 5.62
N LEU A 121 -3.12 -6.45 5.06
CA LEU A 121 -2.24 -5.36 4.65
C LEU A 121 -1.95 -4.45 5.83
N ASP A 122 -0.68 -4.40 6.20
CA ASP A 122 -0.03 -3.45 7.08
C ASP A 122 0.29 -2.13 6.36
N ILE A 123 0.76 -1.15 7.13
CA ILE A 123 1.11 0.18 6.63
C ILE A 123 2.54 0.52 7.03
N PHE A 124 3.34 0.99 6.08
CA PHE A 124 4.60 1.67 6.36
C PHE A 124 4.54 3.13 5.92
N VAL A 125 5.11 4.02 6.72
CA VAL A 125 5.22 5.45 6.42
C VAL A 125 6.60 5.95 6.80
N THR A 126 7.27 6.63 5.87
CA THR A 126 8.52 7.34 6.16
C THR A 126 8.24 8.79 6.50
N ASN A 127 8.96 9.31 7.50
CA ASN A 127 8.71 10.62 8.09
C ASN A 127 9.96 11.49 8.07
N GLY A 128 9.76 12.79 8.23
CA GLY A 128 10.82 13.75 8.43
C GLY A 128 10.38 15.16 8.08
N HIS A 129 10.61 16.11 8.99
CA HIS A 129 10.17 17.47 8.80
C HIS A 129 10.90 18.18 7.64
N VAL A 130 10.34 19.27 7.11
CA VAL A 130 10.95 20.07 6.04
C VAL A 130 11.82 21.22 6.56
N ALA A 131 11.49 21.73 7.75
CA ALA A 131 12.29 22.75 8.46
C ALA A 131 13.26 22.09 9.44
N ASP A 132 14.55 22.37 9.29
CA ASP A 132 15.66 21.83 10.09
C ASP A 132 15.84 22.50 11.46
N ASP A 133 15.01 23.51 11.74
CA ASP A 133 14.96 24.26 12.99
C ASP A 133 13.58 24.17 13.67
N VAL A 134 12.74 23.21 13.27
CA VAL A 134 11.36 23.05 13.75
C VAL A 134 11.26 22.98 15.27
N GLU A 135 12.24 22.37 15.94
CA GLU A 135 12.31 22.24 17.40
C GLU A 135 12.30 23.61 18.12
N ARG A 136 12.74 24.68 17.45
CA ARG A 136 12.71 26.06 17.99
C ARG A 136 11.31 26.63 18.06
N VAL A 137 10.40 26.16 17.20
CA VAL A 137 9.02 26.65 17.07
C VAL A 137 8.04 25.67 17.72
N GLN A 138 8.29 24.36 17.58
CA GLN A 138 7.48 23.27 18.10
C GLN A 138 8.37 22.26 18.82
N SER A 139 8.52 22.40 20.15
CA SER A 139 9.45 21.59 20.96
C SER A 139 9.17 20.08 20.99
N ARG A 140 8.00 19.64 20.50
CA ARG A 140 7.58 18.23 20.45
C ARG A 140 7.70 17.60 19.06
N VAL A 141 8.05 18.38 18.05
CA VAL A 141 8.25 17.93 16.67
C VAL A 141 9.73 18.05 16.36
N THR A 142 10.31 17.00 15.79
CA THR A 142 11.74 16.96 15.43
C THR A 142 11.94 16.99 13.93
N TYR A 143 13.11 17.48 13.49
CA TYR A 143 13.46 17.51 12.08
C TYR A 143 13.60 16.11 11.48
N ALA A 144 14.49 15.30 12.06
CA ALA A 144 14.56 13.87 11.75
C ALA A 144 13.52 13.12 12.60
N GLN A 145 12.78 12.21 11.98
CA GLN A 145 11.68 11.49 12.62
C GLN A 145 11.79 10.00 12.29
N PRO A 146 11.46 9.09 13.24
CA PRO A 146 11.41 7.67 12.94
C PRO A 146 10.26 7.38 11.96
N PRO A 147 10.38 6.38 11.08
CA PRO A 147 9.24 5.90 10.29
C PRO A 147 8.18 5.25 11.18
N HIS A 148 6.95 5.15 10.69
CA HIS A 148 5.90 4.33 11.29
C HIS A 148 5.78 2.99 10.55
N LEU A 149 5.54 1.92 11.30
CA LEU A 149 5.06 0.64 10.81
C LEU A 149 3.82 0.28 11.63
N PHE A 150 2.67 0.11 10.97
CA PHE A 150 1.43 -0.27 11.62
C PHE A 150 1.03 -1.67 11.18
N ARG A 151 0.96 -2.61 12.13
CA ARG A 151 0.49 -3.95 11.88
C ARG A 151 -1.04 -3.99 11.89
N ASN A 152 -1.62 -4.60 10.87
CA ASN A 152 -3.05 -4.82 10.78
C ASN A 152 -3.45 -6.04 11.65
N ARG A 153 -4.40 -5.82 12.55
CA ARG A 153 -4.98 -6.85 13.44
C ARG A 153 -6.32 -7.36 12.93
N GLY A 154 -6.75 -6.89 11.77
CA GLY A 154 -7.99 -7.26 11.11
C GLY A 154 -9.11 -6.29 11.35
N ASN A 155 -10.08 -6.30 10.44
CA ASN A 155 -11.27 -5.43 10.47
C ASN A 155 -10.90 -3.95 10.65
N GLY A 156 -9.84 -3.50 9.98
CA GLY A 156 -9.35 -2.13 10.03
C GLY A 156 -8.73 -1.68 11.35
N ASN A 157 -8.42 -2.59 12.27
CA ASN A 157 -7.73 -2.26 13.52
C ASN A 157 -6.23 -2.37 13.34
N PHE A 158 -5.50 -1.31 13.70
CA PHE A 158 -4.05 -1.27 13.59
C PHE A 158 -3.38 -1.08 14.95
N GLU A 159 -2.23 -1.72 15.11
CA GLU A 159 -1.28 -1.43 16.17
C GLU A 159 -0.02 -0.81 15.59
N GLU A 160 0.60 0.10 16.32
CA GLU A 160 1.92 0.62 15.93
C GLU A 160 3.00 -0.35 16.40
N PHE A 161 3.86 -0.76 15.47
CA PHE A 161 5.03 -1.56 15.79
C PHE A 161 6.00 -0.75 16.66
N THR A 162 6.37 -1.30 17.81
CA THR A 162 7.37 -0.70 18.69
C THR A 162 8.76 -1.18 18.30
N PRO A 163 9.62 -0.34 17.72
CA PRO A 163 10.91 -0.79 17.26
C PRO A 163 11.86 -1.08 18.43
N ALA A 164 12.68 -2.12 18.30
CA ALA A 164 13.73 -2.40 19.25
C ALA A 164 14.76 -1.24 19.27
N PRO A 165 15.31 -0.87 20.44
CA PRO A 165 16.36 0.15 20.51
C PRO A 165 17.52 -0.15 19.57
N GLY A 166 17.90 0.82 18.74
CA GLY A 166 18.97 0.68 17.75
C GLY A 166 18.57 -0.04 16.45
N GLY A 167 17.32 -0.49 16.32
CA GLY A 167 16.79 -0.99 15.05
C GLY A 167 16.59 0.10 14.01
N ALA A 168 16.51 -0.28 12.73
CA ALA A 168 16.33 0.65 11.62
C ALA A 168 15.10 1.55 11.81
N LEU A 169 13.98 0.99 12.26
CA LEU A 169 12.73 1.71 12.50
C LEU A 169 12.76 2.63 13.73
N ALA A 170 13.72 2.46 14.65
CA ALA A 170 13.91 3.37 15.79
C ALA A 170 14.77 4.59 15.42
N SER A 171 15.48 4.55 14.29
CA SER A 171 16.45 5.57 13.90
C SER A 171 15.76 6.73 13.19
N PRO A 172 15.78 7.96 13.73
CA PRO A 172 15.17 9.10 13.07
C PRO A 172 15.91 9.46 11.79
N VAL A 173 15.15 9.72 10.72
CA VAL A 173 15.68 10.15 9.43
C VAL A 173 14.83 11.29 8.86
N VAL A 174 15.32 11.93 7.80
CA VAL A 174 14.54 12.89 7.01
C VAL A 174 14.02 12.19 5.76
N GLY A 175 13.12 11.23 5.98
CA GLY A 175 12.61 10.34 4.95
C GLY A 175 11.75 11.06 3.91
N ARG A 176 11.84 10.62 2.65
CA ARG A 176 11.05 11.16 1.54
C ARG A 176 10.38 10.04 0.76
N GLY A 177 10.99 9.60 -0.34
CA GLY A 177 10.49 8.48 -1.11
C GLY A 177 10.73 7.16 -0.39
N THR A 178 9.72 6.28 -0.39
CA THR A 178 9.82 4.91 0.11
C THR A 178 9.13 3.94 -0.83
N ALA A 179 9.70 2.74 -0.96
CA ALA A 179 9.21 1.66 -1.80
C ALA A 179 9.56 0.31 -1.14
N TYR A 180 8.75 -0.73 -1.41
CA TYR A 180 9.07 -2.08 -0.97
C TYR A 180 9.46 -2.99 -2.15
N GLY A 181 10.15 -4.08 -1.82
CA GLY A 181 10.32 -5.24 -2.68
C GLY A 181 11.08 -6.36 -1.98
N ASP A 182 10.91 -7.59 -2.45
CA ASP A 182 11.69 -8.76 -2.00
C ASP A 182 13.09 -8.72 -2.66
N LEU A 183 14.06 -8.05 -2.01
CA LEU A 183 15.35 -7.70 -2.63
C LEU A 183 16.32 -8.87 -2.69
N ASP A 184 16.18 -9.84 -1.79
CA ASP A 184 17.04 -11.02 -1.70
C ASP A 184 16.34 -12.32 -2.16
N ASN A 185 15.05 -12.28 -2.50
CA ASN A 185 14.23 -13.38 -3.01
C ASN A 185 13.90 -14.46 -1.97
N ASP A 186 13.80 -14.09 -0.69
CA ASP A 186 13.35 -14.97 0.41
C ASP A 186 11.85 -14.87 0.72
N GLY A 187 11.16 -13.97 0.01
CA GLY A 187 9.71 -13.91 -0.11
C GLY A 187 9.01 -13.00 0.88
N ASP A 188 9.72 -12.42 1.84
CA ASP A 188 9.23 -11.26 2.57
C ASP A 188 9.62 -9.96 1.85
N LEU A 189 9.05 -8.84 2.30
CA LEU A 189 9.19 -7.56 1.62
C LEU A 189 10.12 -6.64 2.41
N ASP A 190 11.26 -6.31 1.80
CA ASP A 190 12.18 -5.29 2.28
C ASP A 190 11.70 -3.88 1.90
N ILE A 191 12.28 -2.87 2.57
CA ILE A 191 11.92 -1.47 2.37
C ILE A 191 13.15 -0.67 1.97
N VAL A 192 13.01 0.20 0.97
CA VAL A 192 14.02 1.19 0.60
C VAL A 192 13.49 2.59 0.88
N VAL A 193 14.24 3.38 1.64
CA VAL A 193 13.91 4.76 2.00
C VAL A 193 14.99 5.71 1.48
N THR A 194 14.57 6.73 0.75
CA THR A 194 15.43 7.88 0.43
C THR A 194 15.37 8.91 1.54
N THR A 195 16.52 9.50 1.87
CA THR A 195 16.62 10.49 2.94
C THR A 195 17.23 11.79 2.41
N ASN A 196 16.69 12.92 2.85
CA ASN A 196 17.31 14.21 2.60
C ASN A 196 18.52 14.39 3.51
N ASN A 197 19.63 14.89 2.94
CA ASN A 197 20.89 15.12 3.67
C ASN A 197 21.43 13.87 4.41
N GLY A 198 21.10 12.68 3.92
CA GLY A 198 21.51 11.40 4.50
C GLY A 198 21.74 10.34 3.43
N LEU A 199 22.05 9.12 3.88
CA LEU A 199 22.16 7.95 3.02
C LEU A 199 20.76 7.38 2.75
N ALA A 200 20.56 6.85 1.54
CA ALA A 200 19.44 5.94 1.32
C ALA A 200 19.59 4.73 2.25
N GLN A 201 18.48 4.26 2.79
CA GLN A 201 18.43 3.12 3.70
C GLN A 201 17.75 1.95 3.01
N VAL A 202 18.34 0.77 3.17
CA VAL A 202 17.68 -0.50 2.90
C VAL A 202 17.38 -1.11 4.27
N ILE A 203 16.10 -1.37 4.53
CA ILE A 203 15.60 -1.98 5.74
C ILE A 203 15.20 -3.40 5.34
N ARG A 204 16.07 -4.35 5.68
CA ARG A 204 15.79 -5.76 5.43
C ARG A 204 14.74 -6.27 6.40
N ASN A 205 13.76 -6.99 5.90
CA ASN A 205 12.74 -7.60 6.73
C ASN A 205 13.21 -8.97 7.20
N ASP A 206 13.76 -9.06 8.41
CA ASP A 206 14.16 -10.34 9.01
C ASP A 206 13.22 -10.72 10.17
N VAL A 207 11.97 -10.25 10.16
CA VAL A 207 11.00 -10.66 11.20
C VAL A 207 10.71 -12.16 11.07
N PRO A 208 10.49 -12.89 12.18
CA PRO A 208 10.16 -14.30 12.09
C PRO A 208 8.91 -14.52 11.23
N ARG A 209 9.09 -15.16 10.08
CA ARG A 209 8.03 -15.45 9.13
C ARG A 209 6.89 -16.21 9.81
N THR A 210 5.69 -15.65 9.75
CA THR A 210 4.50 -16.26 10.38
C THR A 210 3.58 -16.96 9.37
N GLY A 211 3.80 -16.73 8.07
CA GLY A 211 3.00 -17.29 7.00
C GLY A 211 3.76 -17.68 5.74
N ASN A 212 3.08 -18.38 4.84
CA ASN A 212 3.52 -18.67 3.48
C ASN A 212 3.30 -17.44 2.59
N ALA A 213 4.01 -17.35 1.46
CA ALA A 213 3.85 -16.23 0.52
C ALA A 213 3.61 -16.73 -0.89
N LEU A 214 2.74 -16.09 -1.65
CA LEU A 214 2.63 -16.28 -3.10
C LEU A 214 2.95 -14.95 -3.78
N ARG A 215 4.03 -14.92 -4.56
CA ARG A 215 4.40 -13.75 -5.35
C ARG A 215 3.92 -13.94 -6.79
N VAL A 216 3.19 -12.98 -7.33
CA VAL A 216 2.54 -13.07 -8.64
C VAL A 216 3.00 -11.93 -9.52
N GLN A 217 3.71 -12.28 -10.59
CA GLN A 217 4.03 -11.36 -11.67
C GLN A 217 3.08 -11.61 -12.85
N LEU A 218 2.60 -10.54 -13.48
CA LEU A 218 1.75 -10.62 -14.65
C LEU A 218 2.50 -10.26 -15.93
N ARG A 219 2.07 -10.85 -17.04
CA ARG A 219 2.46 -10.45 -18.40
C ARG A 219 1.22 -10.39 -19.30
N GLY A 220 0.83 -9.17 -19.66
CA GLY A 220 -0.23 -8.94 -20.64
C GLY A 220 0.21 -9.27 -22.07
N THR A 221 -0.73 -9.76 -22.87
CA THR A 221 -0.58 -10.03 -24.31
C THR A 221 -1.58 -9.22 -25.13
N ASN A 222 -2.82 -9.06 -24.64
CA ASN A 222 -3.84 -8.16 -25.16
C ASN A 222 -3.89 -6.87 -24.32
N SER A 223 -3.76 -7.01 -23.01
CA SER A 223 -3.59 -5.92 -22.05
C SER A 223 -2.17 -5.32 -22.15
N ASN A 224 -1.93 -4.21 -21.44
CA ASN A 224 -0.57 -3.68 -21.34
C ASN A 224 0.38 -4.75 -20.78
N ARG A 225 1.63 -4.75 -21.27
CA ARG A 225 2.58 -5.85 -21.04
C ARG A 225 2.87 -6.14 -19.58
N ASP A 226 2.75 -5.13 -18.73
CA ASP A 226 3.03 -5.20 -17.30
C ASP A 226 1.79 -5.57 -16.47
N GLY A 227 0.62 -5.73 -17.10
CA GLY A 227 -0.63 -6.06 -16.41
C GLY A 227 -1.15 -4.94 -15.51
N ILE A 228 -0.71 -3.68 -15.69
CA ILE A 228 -1.13 -2.54 -14.85
C ILE A 228 -2.64 -2.36 -14.96
N GLY A 229 -3.32 -2.27 -13.82
CA GLY A 229 -4.78 -2.23 -13.70
C GLY A 229 -5.43 -3.61 -13.56
N ALA A 230 -4.68 -4.71 -13.67
CA ALA A 230 -5.22 -6.04 -13.43
C ALA A 230 -5.51 -6.26 -11.93
N ARG A 231 -6.66 -6.87 -11.64
CA ARG A 231 -7.02 -7.35 -10.29
C ARG A 231 -6.69 -8.83 -10.19
N VAL A 232 -5.87 -9.19 -9.21
CA VAL A 232 -5.52 -10.58 -8.89
C VAL A 232 -6.25 -10.97 -7.61
N GLU A 233 -7.06 -12.01 -7.69
CA GLU A 233 -7.81 -12.58 -6.57
C GLU A 233 -7.24 -13.95 -6.23
N VAL A 234 -7.10 -14.24 -4.94
CA VAL A 234 -6.65 -15.52 -4.40
C VAL A 234 -7.72 -16.03 -3.45
N GLU A 235 -8.32 -17.17 -3.79
CA GLU A 235 -9.25 -17.88 -2.91
C GLU A 235 -8.46 -18.84 -2.02
N LEU A 236 -8.46 -18.58 -0.71
CA LEU A 236 -7.76 -19.36 0.29
C LEU A 236 -8.46 -20.71 0.56
N ALA A 237 -7.78 -21.61 1.26
CA ALA A 237 -8.30 -22.95 1.54
C ALA A 237 -9.60 -22.96 2.38
N ASP A 238 -9.86 -21.90 3.13
CA ASP A 238 -11.09 -21.72 3.91
C ASP A 238 -12.25 -21.08 3.11
N GLY A 239 -12.03 -20.78 1.83
CA GLY A 239 -12.99 -20.16 0.92
C GLY A 239 -13.04 -18.62 1.00
N SER A 240 -12.27 -18.00 1.90
CA SER A 240 -12.11 -16.54 1.90
C SER A 240 -11.30 -16.10 0.67
N THR A 241 -11.53 -14.88 0.20
CA THR A 241 -10.82 -14.32 -0.96
C THR A 241 -10.10 -13.05 -0.57
N ILE A 242 -8.81 -12.98 -0.87
CA ILE A 242 -8.02 -11.75 -0.81
C ILE A 242 -7.68 -11.32 -2.22
N TRP A 243 -7.58 -10.02 -2.46
CA TRP A 243 -7.23 -9.50 -3.77
C TRP A 243 -6.26 -8.34 -3.69
N ARG A 244 -5.56 -8.09 -4.79
CA ARG A 244 -4.61 -6.99 -4.95
C ARG A 244 -4.69 -6.47 -6.38
N LEU A 245 -4.40 -5.19 -6.55
CA LEU A 245 -4.33 -4.52 -7.85
C LEU A 245 -2.86 -4.41 -8.30
N VAL A 246 -2.56 -4.76 -9.55
CA VAL A 246 -1.28 -4.38 -10.16
C VAL A 246 -1.34 -2.89 -10.44
N LYS A 247 -0.66 -2.09 -9.63
CA LYS A 247 -0.71 -0.63 -9.70
C LYS A 247 0.68 -0.02 -9.84
N THR A 248 0.69 1.22 -10.30
CA THR A 248 1.84 2.12 -10.26
C THR A 248 1.42 3.48 -9.71
N GLY A 249 2.40 4.32 -9.39
CA GLY A 249 2.18 5.68 -8.89
C GLY A 249 1.60 5.67 -7.47
N SER A 250 2.27 5.00 -6.55
CA SER A 250 2.01 5.05 -5.11
C SER A 250 3.17 5.69 -4.35
N SER A 251 2.98 5.95 -3.06
CA SER A 251 3.96 6.61 -2.19
C SER A 251 4.30 8.03 -2.67
N TYR A 252 5.47 8.54 -2.31
CA TYR A 252 5.96 9.87 -2.67
C TYR A 252 7.16 9.76 -3.62
N ALA A 253 7.01 10.20 -4.87
CA ALA A 253 8.06 10.16 -5.90
C ALA A 253 8.79 8.80 -5.99
N SER A 254 8.06 7.70 -5.77
CA SER A 254 8.60 6.35 -5.62
C SER A 254 7.68 5.33 -6.30
N GLN A 255 8.13 4.08 -6.38
CA GLN A 255 7.34 2.98 -6.91
C GLN A 255 7.86 1.68 -6.28
N SER A 256 6.99 0.96 -5.56
CA SER A 256 7.28 -0.40 -5.12
C SER A 256 7.42 -1.34 -6.30
N GLU A 257 8.02 -2.49 -6.06
CA GLU A 257 8.12 -3.51 -7.10
C GLU A 257 6.75 -3.92 -7.68
N ARG A 258 6.78 -4.50 -8.88
CA ARG A 258 5.57 -4.89 -9.61
C ARG A 258 4.99 -6.26 -9.24
N PRO A 259 5.79 -7.28 -8.87
CA PRO A 259 5.22 -8.52 -8.36
C PRO A 259 4.31 -8.25 -7.16
N ILE A 260 3.11 -8.79 -7.19
CA ILE A 260 2.18 -8.70 -6.06
C ILE A 260 2.51 -9.83 -5.09
N THR A 261 2.68 -9.50 -3.82
CA THR A 261 2.83 -10.48 -2.74
C THR A 261 1.49 -10.70 -2.03
N PHE A 262 1.11 -11.96 -1.88
CA PHE A 262 0.04 -12.41 -1.00
C PHE A 262 0.64 -13.17 0.17
N GLY A 263 0.49 -12.66 1.39
CA GLY A 263 0.62 -13.49 2.58
C GLY A 263 -0.54 -14.48 2.60
N LEU A 264 -0.20 -15.74 2.85
CA LEU A 264 -1.15 -16.85 2.88
C LEU A 264 -1.36 -17.39 4.30
N ALA A 265 -0.75 -16.76 5.31
CA ALA A 265 -0.68 -17.29 6.66
C ALA A 265 -0.28 -18.78 6.63
N LYS A 266 -1.08 -19.67 7.20
CA LYS A 266 -0.78 -21.12 7.23
C LYS A 266 -1.17 -21.88 5.96
N THR A 267 -1.83 -21.22 4.99
CA THR A 267 -2.30 -21.86 3.76
C THR A 267 -1.13 -22.22 2.86
N VAL A 268 -1.01 -23.50 2.52
CA VAL A 268 0.06 -24.02 1.64
C VAL A 268 -0.38 -24.06 0.18
N THR A 269 -1.65 -24.35 -0.07
CA THR A 269 -2.22 -24.41 -1.43
C THR A 269 -3.50 -23.60 -1.42
N VAL A 270 -3.63 -22.69 -2.38
CA VAL A 270 -4.85 -21.88 -2.57
C VAL A 270 -5.80 -22.61 -3.50
N ASN A 271 -7.10 -22.39 -3.32
CA ASN A 271 -8.13 -23.04 -4.13
C ASN A 271 -8.05 -22.56 -5.58
N SER A 272 -7.97 -21.24 -5.76
CA SER A 272 -7.80 -20.62 -7.07
C SER A 272 -7.03 -19.30 -7.02
N LEU A 273 -6.37 -18.98 -8.13
CA LEU A 273 -5.83 -17.67 -8.46
C LEU A 273 -6.56 -17.19 -9.71
N ARG A 274 -7.23 -16.05 -9.61
CA ARG A 274 -7.98 -15.43 -10.69
C ARG A 274 -7.37 -14.10 -11.05
N VAL A 275 -7.09 -13.89 -12.33
CA VAL A 275 -6.59 -12.61 -12.86
C VAL A 275 -7.66 -12.00 -13.75
N ILE A 276 -8.16 -10.83 -13.34
CA ILE A 276 -9.07 -10.00 -14.13
C ILE A 276 -8.19 -8.95 -14.82
N TRP A 277 -8.04 -9.09 -16.13
CA TRP A 277 -7.14 -8.25 -16.93
C TRP A 277 -7.83 -6.94 -17.37
N PRO A 278 -7.07 -5.86 -17.62
CA PRO A 278 -7.61 -4.61 -18.16
C PRO A 278 -8.34 -4.75 -19.50
N SER A 279 -8.02 -5.78 -20.29
CA SER A 279 -8.74 -6.13 -21.53
C SER A 279 -10.18 -6.63 -21.29
N GLY A 280 -10.56 -6.92 -20.04
CA GLY A 280 -11.78 -7.62 -19.68
C GLY A 280 -11.65 -9.15 -19.71
N GLN A 281 -10.53 -9.69 -20.20
CA GLN A 281 -10.22 -11.12 -20.12
C GLN A 281 -10.08 -11.56 -18.66
N THR A 282 -10.45 -12.80 -18.34
CA THR A 282 -10.26 -13.40 -17.02
C THR A 282 -9.59 -14.75 -17.15
N ASP A 283 -8.45 -14.93 -16.48
CA ASP A 283 -7.80 -16.23 -16.34
C ASP A 283 -8.00 -16.78 -14.93
N VAL A 284 -8.18 -18.10 -14.82
CA VAL A 284 -8.31 -18.79 -13.53
C VAL A 284 -7.38 -20.00 -13.52
N VAL A 285 -6.58 -20.11 -12.47
CA VAL A 285 -5.66 -21.22 -12.23
C VAL A 285 -5.97 -21.85 -10.88
N TYR A 286 -6.12 -23.17 -10.85
CA TYR A 286 -6.48 -23.91 -9.63
C TYR A 286 -5.27 -24.58 -8.99
N GLY A 287 -5.34 -24.81 -7.67
CA GLY A 287 -4.35 -25.61 -6.95
C GLY A 287 -2.95 -25.00 -6.94
N VAL A 288 -2.86 -23.67 -6.93
CA VAL A 288 -1.58 -22.96 -6.89
C VAL A 288 -0.96 -23.14 -5.50
N VAL A 289 0.28 -23.64 -5.48
CA VAL A 289 1.03 -23.83 -4.23
C VAL A 289 1.62 -22.47 -3.80
N GLY A 290 1.68 -22.20 -2.50
CA GLY A 290 2.40 -21.07 -1.95
C GLY A 290 3.91 -21.26 -1.98
N ASN A 291 4.62 -20.31 -1.39
CA ASN A 291 6.06 -20.24 -1.27
C ASN A 291 6.81 -20.29 -2.61
N GLN A 292 6.25 -19.60 -3.59
CA GLN A 292 6.84 -19.46 -4.92
C GLN A 292 6.50 -18.10 -5.53
N SER A 293 7.36 -17.69 -6.43
CA SER A 293 7.15 -16.59 -7.36
C SER A 293 6.69 -17.16 -8.69
N ILE A 294 5.49 -16.79 -9.14
CA ILE A 294 4.90 -17.26 -10.39
C ILE A 294 4.78 -16.13 -11.41
N LEU A 295 4.89 -16.48 -12.68
CA LEU A 295 4.58 -15.61 -13.82
C LEU A 295 3.30 -16.11 -14.47
N VAL A 296 2.26 -15.28 -14.44
CA VAL A 296 0.99 -15.52 -15.14
C VAL A 296 0.97 -14.71 -16.43
N GLN A 297 0.77 -15.38 -17.56
CA GLN A 297 0.66 -14.75 -18.87
C GLN A 297 -0.81 -14.78 -19.33
N GLU A 298 -1.30 -13.64 -19.80
CA GLU A 298 -2.69 -13.46 -20.23
C GLU A 298 -3.07 -14.47 -21.31
N ASN A 299 -4.14 -15.23 -21.06
CA ASN A 299 -4.67 -16.39 -21.82
C ASN A 299 -3.89 -17.70 -21.71
N ASP A 300 -2.69 -17.71 -21.10
CA ASP A 300 -1.82 -18.90 -21.02
C ASP A 300 -1.67 -19.45 -19.60
N GLY A 301 -2.16 -18.73 -18.58
CA GLY A 301 -2.05 -19.14 -17.17
C GLY A 301 -0.61 -19.02 -16.65
N ILE A 302 -0.20 -19.93 -15.76
CA ILE A 302 1.16 -19.91 -15.18
C ILE A 302 2.15 -20.45 -16.22
N VAL A 303 3.09 -19.60 -16.65
CA VAL A 303 4.13 -19.96 -17.64
C VAL A 303 5.53 -20.10 -17.03
N ALA A 304 5.73 -19.64 -15.80
CA ALA A 304 6.94 -19.89 -15.03
C ALA A 304 6.63 -19.90 -13.52
N ALA A 305 7.41 -20.67 -12.77
CA ALA A 305 7.35 -20.73 -11.32
C ALA A 305 8.78 -20.91 -10.78
N THR A 306 9.12 -20.16 -9.73
CA THR A 306 10.41 -20.24 -9.04
C THR A 306 10.13 -20.35 -7.54
N PRO A 307 10.62 -21.41 -6.86
CA PRO A 307 10.51 -21.50 -5.41
C PRO A 307 11.15 -20.28 -4.74
N ILE A 308 10.48 -19.76 -3.71
CA ILE A 308 11.07 -18.73 -2.85
C ILE A 308 12.19 -19.40 -2.04
N GLY A 309 13.40 -18.84 -2.13
CA GLY A 309 14.60 -19.43 -1.58
C GLY A 309 14.77 -19.05 -0.11
N TYR A 310 14.52 -19.98 0.81
CA TYR A 310 14.80 -19.71 2.21
C TYR A 310 16.29 -19.74 2.49
N THR A 311 16.87 -18.61 2.86
CA THR A 311 18.09 -18.64 3.66
C THR A 311 17.75 -19.16 5.05
N GLN A 312 18.25 -20.36 5.38
CA GLN A 312 18.25 -20.90 6.75
C GLN A 312 19.25 -20.16 7.64
#